data_AF-A0A946YXD0-F1
#
_entry.id   AF-A0A946YXD0-F1
#
_cell.length_a   1.000
_cell.length_b   1.000
_cell.length_c   1.000
_cell.angle_alpha   90.00
_cell.angle_beta   90.00
_cell.angle_gamma   90.00
#
_symmetry.space_group_name_H-M   'P 1'
#
loop_
_entity.id
_entity.type
_entity.pdbx_description
1 polymer ?
#
loop_
_entity_poly.entity_id
_entity_poly.type
_entity_poly.pdbx_seq_one_letter_code
_entity_poly.pdbx_strand_id
1 'polypeptide(L)'
;VATTGELDASIIYGPGLRWAAMGTNLIFHLAGGNDGMRHMLEQFGPALQLPWTKLEAPELTEDLIDRMVDGTADQAGDRTIAELERTRDAYLIAVMKALRAVDIGAGKIFAQREARRFDEGAARWKPGTAIAQPLELYRCRVEPDWVDYNDHMTEAAFLTAFGWASDALFRYIGDDEGYRAAENSFYTVETHVNYLREALLDDPLRFTTQVLGLDDKRLHFYHQMFNADTGELLCTTEQMLLHVDTVAAKATPIQPGPRRALEAIWEVHQDMERPTNVGRVMEVKR
;
A
#
# COMPACT_ATOMS: atom_id res chain seq x y z
N VAL A 1 -22.88 27.30 -8.55
CA VAL A 1 -23.48 26.26 -9.42
C VAL A 1 -22.38 25.25 -9.71
N ALA A 2 -22.60 23.97 -9.42
CA ALA A 2 -21.61 22.91 -9.67
C ALA A 2 -21.57 22.54 -11.16
N THR A 3 -20.40 22.19 -11.66
CA THR A 3 -20.16 21.63 -13.00
C THR A 3 -20.53 20.15 -13.05
N THR A 4 -20.73 19.61 -14.25
CA THR A 4 -20.99 18.16 -14.43
C THR A 4 -19.85 17.31 -13.85
N GLY A 5 -18.61 17.75 -14.01
CA GLY A 5 -17.45 17.05 -13.43
C GLY A 5 -17.41 17.08 -11.91
N GLU A 6 -17.81 18.18 -11.26
CA GLU A 6 -17.92 18.24 -9.79
C GLU A 6 -19.04 17.35 -9.26
N LEU A 7 -20.16 17.25 -9.99
CA LEU A 7 -21.24 16.33 -9.66
C LEU A 7 -20.76 14.88 -9.73
N ASP A 8 -20.11 14.47 -10.83
CA ASP A 8 -19.57 13.12 -10.99
C ASP A 8 -18.50 12.81 -9.94
N ALA A 9 -17.61 13.77 -9.66
CA ALA A 9 -16.57 13.64 -8.63
C ALA A 9 -17.17 13.38 -7.25
N SER A 10 -18.25 14.09 -6.88
CA SER A 10 -18.91 13.90 -5.60
C SER A 10 -19.44 12.47 -5.40
N ILE A 11 -19.80 11.79 -6.49
CA ILE A 11 -20.31 10.42 -6.47
C ILE A 11 -19.16 9.41 -6.49
N ILE A 12 -18.25 9.49 -7.48
CA ILE A 12 -17.21 8.47 -7.69
C ILE A 12 -16.12 8.48 -6.60
N TYR A 13 -15.91 9.62 -5.94
CA TYR A 13 -14.98 9.75 -4.80
C TYR A 13 -15.70 9.77 -3.45
N GLY A 14 -17.04 9.80 -3.45
CA GLY A 14 -17.87 9.85 -2.25
C GLY A 14 -18.66 8.56 -2.04
N PRO A 15 -20.01 8.62 -2.02
CA PRO A 15 -20.84 7.49 -1.63
C PRO A 15 -20.94 6.40 -2.70
N GLY A 16 -20.59 6.68 -3.97
CA GLY A 16 -20.80 5.79 -5.10
C GLY A 16 -20.13 4.42 -4.93
N LEU A 17 -18.90 4.41 -4.39
CA LEU A 17 -18.20 3.15 -4.11
C LEU A 17 -18.95 2.31 -3.07
N ARG A 18 -19.42 2.92 -1.98
CA ARG A 18 -20.16 2.20 -0.94
C ARG A 18 -21.52 1.70 -1.46
N TRP A 19 -22.22 2.50 -2.27
CA TRP A 19 -23.51 2.10 -2.87
C TRP A 19 -23.38 0.89 -3.77
N ALA A 20 -22.31 0.81 -4.57
CA ALA A 20 -22.06 -0.33 -5.43
C ALA A 20 -21.87 -1.65 -4.66
N ALA A 21 -21.53 -1.59 -3.36
CA ALA A 21 -21.33 -2.77 -2.52
C ALA A 21 -22.61 -3.26 -1.85
N MET A 22 -23.30 -2.34 -1.18
CA MET A 22 -24.27 -2.65 -0.14
C MET A 22 -25.55 -1.82 -0.25
N GLY A 23 -25.69 -1.04 -1.33
CA GLY A 23 -26.85 -0.19 -1.56
C GLY A 23 -26.99 0.94 -0.54
N THR A 24 -28.12 1.63 -0.59
CA THR A 24 -28.37 2.81 0.25
C THR A 24 -28.75 2.43 1.69
N ASN A 25 -29.59 1.42 1.87
CA ASN A 25 -30.18 1.10 3.17
C ASN A 25 -29.15 0.57 4.18
N LEU A 26 -28.25 -0.33 3.78
CA LEU A 26 -27.18 -0.79 4.69
C LEU A 26 -26.17 0.31 5.03
N ILE A 27 -25.90 1.25 4.11
CA ILE A 27 -25.05 2.41 4.43
C ILE A 27 -25.72 3.31 5.46
N PHE A 28 -27.02 3.55 5.29
CA PHE A 28 -27.80 4.31 6.26
C PHE A 28 -27.90 3.58 7.59
N HIS A 29 -28.02 2.26 7.59
CA HIS A 29 -27.92 1.45 8.80
C HIS A 29 -26.60 1.71 9.53
N LEU A 30 -25.46 1.65 8.82
CA LEU A 30 -24.15 1.97 9.37
C LEU A 30 -24.03 3.43 9.84
N ALA A 31 -24.68 4.37 9.17
CA ALA A 31 -24.66 5.79 9.53
C ALA A 31 -25.36 6.06 10.87
N GLY A 32 -26.27 5.18 11.30
CA GLY A 32 -26.89 5.25 12.63
C GLY A 32 -26.04 4.67 13.76
N GLY A 33 -24.81 4.24 13.47
CA GLY A 33 -23.90 3.65 14.47
C GLY A 33 -24.42 2.32 15.01
N ASN A 34 -24.12 2.04 16.28
CA ASN A 34 -24.51 0.78 16.93
C ASN A 34 -26.03 0.56 17.02
N ASP A 35 -26.82 1.64 16.95
CA ASP A 35 -28.28 1.62 17.04
C ASP A 35 -28.95 1.51 15.64
N GLY A 36 -28.16 1.47 14.58
CA GLY A 36 -28.61 1.10 13.23
C GLY A 36 -29.62 2.06 12.59
N MET A 37 -30.50 1.49 11.75
CA MET A 37 -31.42 2.25 10.90
C MET A 37 -32.39 3.15 11.69
N ARG A 38 -32.83 2.72 12.88
CA ARG A 38 -33.75 3.52 13.70
C ARG A 38 -33.10 4.82 14.11
N HIS A 39 -31.90 4.74 14.68
CA HIS A 39 -31.14 5.92 15.08
C HIS A 39 -30.81 6.82 13.89
N MET A 40 -30.50 6.25 12.73
CA MET A 40 -30.29 7.03 11.50
C MET A 40 -31.55 7.86 11.15
N LEU A 41 -32.74 7.24 11.15
CA LEU A 41 -33.99 7.93 10.84
C LEU A 41 -34.37 8.96 11.90
N GLU A 42 -34.15 8.69 13.18
CA GLU A 42 -34.39 9.65 14.27
C GLU A 42 -33.45 10.86 14.17
N GLN A 43 -32.18 10.62 13.88
CA GLN A 43 -31.16 11.66 13.80
C GLN A 43 -31.26 12.50 12.53
N PHE A 44 -31.40 11.86 11.36
CA PHE A 44 -31.30 12.52 10.06
C PHE A 44 -32.64 12.68 9.35
N GLY A 45 -33.69 11.97 9.77
CA GLY A 45 -35.05 12.11 9.23
C GLY A 45 -35.58 13.56 9.21
N PRO A 46 -35.34 14.39 10.25
CA PRO A 46 -35.75 15.80 10.22
C PRO A 46 -35.17 16.60 9.04
N ALA A 47 -34.01 16.19 8.49
CA ALA A 47 -33.41 16.85 7.34
C ALA A 47 -34.24 16.71 6.06
N LEU A 48 -35.14 15.72 5.97
CA LEU A 48 -36.04 15.54 4.83
C LEU A 48 -37.05 16.68 4.68
N GLN A 49 -37.33 17.42 5.76
CA GLN A 49 -38.23 18.59 5.76
C GLN A 49 -37.53 19.88 5.32
N LEU A 50 -36.21 19.85 5.17
CA LEU A 50 -35.45 20.99 4.69
C LEU A 50 -35.71 21.17 3.18
N PRO A 51 -35.62 22.41 2.65
CA PRO A 51 -35.98 22.72 1.26
C PRO A 51 -34.89 22.33 0.25
N TRP A 52 -34.45 21.06 0.27
CA TRP A 52 -33.34 20.54 -0.54
C TRP A 52 -33.83 20.08 -1.91
N THR A 53 -35.10 19.67 -1.99
CA THR A 53 -35.73 19.16 -3.21
C THR A 53 -37.15 19.73 -3.36
N LYS A 54 -37.75 19.58 -4.54
CA LYS A 54 -39.17 19.90 -4.78
C LYS A 54 -40.11 18.72 -4.46
N LEU A 55 -39.57 17.62 -3.94
CA LEU A 55 -40.36 16.44 -3.56
C LEU A 55 -40.82 16.59 -2.12
N GLU A 56 -42.08 16.24 -1.87
CA GLU A 56 -42.62 16.15 -0.51
C GLU A 56 -42.22 14.81 0.09
N ALA A 57 -41.43 14.85 1.16
CA ALA A 57 -41.06 13.64 1.88
C ALA A 57 -42.28 13.06 2.62
N PRO A 58 -42.43 11.72 2.67
CA PRO A 58 -43.47 11.12 3.48
C PRO A 58 -43.25 11.46 4.96
N GLU A 59 -44.35 11.54 5.72
CA GLU A 59 -44.26 11.60 7.18
C GLU A 59 -43.57 10.32 7.68
N LEU A 60 -42.53 10.48 8.49
CA LEU A 60 -41.83 9.38 9.16
C LEU A 60 -42.67 8.88 10.33
N THR A 61 -43.79 8.21 10.01
CA THR A 61 -44.63 7.54 11.01
C THR A 61 -43.88 6.37 11.63
N GLU A 62 -44.26 5.97 12.84
CA GLU A 62 -43.68 4.78 13.51
C GLU A 62 -43.77 3.53 12.62
N ASP A 63 -44.90 3.29 11.94
CA ASP A 63 -45.05 2.16 11.00
C ASP A 63 -44.03 2.21 9.85
N LEU A 64 -43.76 3.40 9.29
CA LEU A 64 -42.78 3.54 8.21
C LEU A 64 -41.35 3.31 8.73
N ILE A 65 -41.03 3.82 9.92
CA ILE A 65 -39.73 3.62 10.58
C ILE A 65 -39.54 2.12 10.86
N ASP A 66 -40.51 1.46 11.48
CA ASP A 66 -40.49 0.03 11.79
C ASP A 66 -40.23 -0.79 10.53
N ARG A 67 -40.95 -0.52 9.44
CA ARG A 67 -40.75 -1.22 8.16
C ARG A 67 -39.36 -1.02 7.56
N MET A 68 -38.79 0.18 7.68
CA MET A 68 -37.42 0.45 7.23
C MET A 68 -36.39 -0.27 8.11
N VAL A 69 -36.61 -0.29 9.42
CA VAL A 69 -35.76 -0.99 10.38
C VAL A 69 -35.79 -2.49 10.12
N ASP A 70 -36.96 -3.10 10.06
CA ASP A 70 -37.15 -4.54 9.83
C ASP A 70 -36.56 -4.96 8.48
N GLY A 71 -36.90 -4.25 7.41
CA GLY A 71 -36.38 -4.56 6.08
C GLY A 71 -34.87 -4.40 5.96
N THR A 72 -34.25 -3.56 6.78
CA THR A 72 -32.79 -3.40 6.81
C THR A 72 -32.13 -4.44 7.72
N ALA A 73 -32.78 -4.82 8.82
CA ALA A 73 -32.34 -5.92 9.68
C ALA A 73 -32.35 -7.25 8.91
N ASP A 74 -33.39 -7.51 8.11
CA ASP A 74 -33.46 -8.67 7.22
C ASP A 74 -32.29 -8.69 6.21
N GLN A 75 -31.90 -7.52 5.67
CA GLN A 75 -30.74 -7.42 4.78
C GLN A 75 -29.41 -7.62 5.51
N ALA A 76 -29.29 -7.14 6.74
CA ALA A 76 -28.11 -7.32 7.58
C ALA A 76 -27.95 -8.78 8.01
N GLY A 77 -29.04 -9.50 8.25
CA GLY A 77 -29.01 -10.85 8.82
C GLY A 77 -28.38 -10.84 10.21
N ASP A 78 -27.62 -11.88 10.55
CA ASP A 78 -27.00 -12.01 11.89
C ASP A 78 -25.74 -11.15 12.10
N ARG A 79 -25.37 -10.31 11.12
CA ARG A 79 -24.13 -9.52 11.17
C ARG A 79 -24.32 -8.28 12.04
N THR A 80 -23.39 -8.09 12.96
CA THR A 80 -23.26 -6.87 13.75
C THR A 80 -22.84 -5.67 12.88
N ILE A 81 -23.07 -4.46 13.38
CA ILE A 81 -22.58 -3.22 12.75
C ILE A 81 -21.07 -3.29 12.48
N ALA A 82 -20.28 -3.73 13.47
CA ALA A 82 -18.83 -3.86 13.33
C ALA A 82 -18.42 -4.84 12.21
N GLU A 83 -19.15 -5.95 12.03
CA GLU A 83 -18.90 -6.89 10.93
C GLU A 83 -19.27 -6.30 9.56
N LEU A 84 -20.36 -5.55 9.49
CA LEU A 84 -20.75 -4.83 8.28
C LEU A 84 -19.74 -3.74 7.92
N GLU A 85 -19.19 -3.03 8.91
CA GLU A 85 -18.11 -2.05 8.69
C GLU A 85 -16.82 -2.69 8.18
N ARG A 86 -16.38 -3.79 8.81
CA ARG A 86 -15.23 -4.56 8.31
C ARG A 86 -15.44 -5.01 6.87
N THR A 87 -16.64 -5.51 6.57
CA THR A 87 -17.01 -5.94 5.20
C THR A 87 -17.00 -4.76 4.22
N ARG A 88 -17.54 -3.60 4.61
CA ARG A 88 -17.52 -2.36 3.83
C ARG A 88 -16.09 -1.95 3.49
N ASP A 89 -15.21 -1.94 4.48
CA ASP A 89 -13.86 -1.42 4.32
C ASP A 89 -13.01 -2.36 3.47
N ALA A 90 -13.12 -3.68 3.67
CA ALA A 90 -12.51 -4.68 2.81
C ALA A 90 -12.98 -4.57 1.35
N TYR A 91 -14.29 -4.37 1.13
CA TYR A 91 -14.86 -4.15 -0.19
C TYR A 91 -14.30 -2.88 -0.86
N LEU A 92 -14.23 -1.77 -0.11
CA LEU A 92 -13.75 -0.49 -0.64
C LEU A 92 -12.30 -0.61 -1.11
N ILE A 93 -11.46 -1.29 -0.34
CA ILE A 93 -10.07 -1.59 -0.73
C ILE A 93 -10.05 -2.41 -2.02
N ALA A 94 -10.86 -3.48 -2.11
CA ALA A 94 -10.90 -4.35 -3.29
C ALA A 94 -11.33 -3.59 -4.56
N VAL A 95 -12.36 -2.75 -4.48
CA VAL A 95 -12.81 -1.94 -5.63
C VAL A 95 -11.77 -0.90 -6.02
N MET A 96 -11.15 -0.22 -5.06
CA MET A 96 -10.08 0.75 -5.38
C MET A 96 -8.89 0.08 -6.07
N LYS A 97 -8.50 -1.13 -5.64
CA LYS A 97 -7.48 -1.94 -6.32
C LYS A 97 -7.88 -2.31 -7.76
N ALA A 98 -9.14 -2.68 -7.98
CA ALA A 98 -9.63 -2.98 -9.32
C ALA A 98 -9.61 -1.73 -10.23
N LEU A 99 -10.04 -0.58 -9.69
CA LEU A 99 -10.04 0.69 -10.43
C LEU A 99 -8.63 1.20 -10.74
N ARG A 100 -7.62 0.84 -9.95
CA ARG A 100 -6.21 1.18 -10.20
C ARG A 100 -5.75 0.70 -11.58
N ALA A 101 -6.09 -0.55 -11.95
CA ALA A 101 -5.62 -1.16 -13.20
C ALA A 101 -6.14 -0.47 -14.46
N VAL A 102 -7.25 0.28 -14.35
CA VAL A 102 -7.88 1.00 -15.45
C VAL A 102 -7.68 2.51 -15.36
N ASP A 103 -6.97 3.00 -14.35
CA ASP A 103 -6.65 4.41 -14.11
C ASP A 103 -7.90 5.33 -14.18
N ILE A 104 -8.95 5.03 -13.42
CA ILE A 104 -10.15 5.89 -13.31
C ILE A 104 -10.60 6.08 -11.86
N GLY A 105 -11.33 7.16 -11.59
CA GLY A 105 -11.93 7.44 -10.27
C GLY A 105 -10.92 7.28 -9.13
N ALA A 106 -11.32 6.59 -8.05
CA ALA A 106 -10.44 6.33 -6.91
C ALA A 106 -9.15 5.57 -7.27
N GLY A 107 -9.14 4.81 -8.37
CA GLY A 107 -7.94 4.14 -8.89
C GLY A 107 -6.83 5.12 -9.29
N LYS A 108 -7.18 6.27 -9.89
CA LYS A 108 -6.22 7.34 -10.22
C LYS A 108 -5.53 7.87 -8.96
N ILE A 109 -6.31 8.08 -7.90
CA ILE A 109 -5.80 8.60 -6.64
C ILE A 109 -4.85 7.60 -5.99
N PHE A 110 -5.19 6.30 -6.06
CA PHE A 110 -4.34 5.23 -5.56
C PHE A 110 -3.00 5.19 -6.30
N ALA A 111 -3.02 5.21 -7.64
CA ALA A 111 -1.80 5.24 -8.46
C ALA A 111 -0.96 6.52 -8.23
N GLN A 112 -1.61 7.68 -8.11
CA GLN A 112 -0.93 8.94 -7.80
C GLN A 112 -0.28 8.93 -6.41
N ARG A 113 -0.91 8.31 -5.41
CA ARG A 113 -0.35 8.16 -4.07
C ARG A 113 0.87 7.23 -4.07
N GLU A 114 0.82 6.14 -4.82
CA GLU A 114 1.98 5.26 -5.03
C GLU A 114 3.14 6.01 -5.69
N ALA A 115 2.88 6.80 -6.75
CA ALA A 115 3.91 7.60 -7.42
C ALA A 115 4.53 8.65 -6.48
N ARG A 116 3.70 9.41 -5.74
CA ARG A 116 4.17 10.43 -4.78
C ARG A 116 5.01 9.86 -3.64
N ARG A 117 4.80 8.58 -3.28
CA ARG A 117 5.54 7.88 -2.22
C ARG A 117 7.06 7.94 -2.42
N PHE A 118 7.52 8.05 -3.67
CA PHE A 118 8.94 8.04 -4.02
C PHE A 118 9.48 9.36 -4.57
N ASP A 119 8.60 10.29 -4.97
CA ASP A 119 9.01 11.59 -5.53
C ASP A 119 9.22 12.67 -4.46
N GLU A 120 8.44 12.65 -3.37
CA GLU A 120 8.53 13.67 -2.32
C GLU A 120 9.67 13.36 -1.33
N GLY A 121 10.85 13.96 -1.56
CA GLY A 121 11.92 14.02 -0.57
C GLY A 121 12.91 12.84 -0.56
N ALA A 122 12.85 11.93 -1.55
CA ALA A 122 13.85 10.88 -1.69
C ALA A 122 15.25 11.49 -1.87
N ALA A 123 16.13 11.26 -0.88
CA ALA A 123 17.51 11.69 -0.96
C ALA A 123 18.17 11.01 -2.17
N ARG A 124 18.84 11.80 -3.02
CA ARG A 124 19.68 11.28 -4.10
C ARG A 124 21.13 11.35 -3.65
N TRP A 125 21.88 10.27 -3.87
CA TRP A 125 23.32 10.28 -3.64
C TRP A 125 24.00 11.32 -4.53
N LYS A 126 24.99 12.01 -3.96
CA LYS A 126 25.88 12.90 -4.68
C LYS A 126 27.33 12.57 -4.32
N PRO A 127 28.31 12.80 -5.21
CA PRO A 127 29.72 12.65 -4.86
C PRO A 127 30.06 13.39 -3.56
N GLY A 128 30.73 12.69 -2.64
CA GLY A 128 31.07 13.21 -1.30
C GLY A 128 29.98 13.03 -0.23
N THR A 129 28.82 12.46 -0.55
CA THR A 129 27.81 12.09 0.45
C THR A 129 28.34 10.94 1.30
N ALA A 130 28.31 11.10 2.63
CA ALA A 130 28.64 10.02 3.55
C ALA A 130 27.63 8.87 3.41
N ILE A 131 28.13 7.65 3.27
CA ILE A 131 27.31 6.44 3.18
C ILE A 131 27.07 5.90 4.59
N ALA A 132 25.80 5.72 4.96
CA ALA A 132 25.43 5.08 6.21
C ALA A 132 25.68 3.56 6.15
N GLN A 133 26.04 2.95 7.27
CA GLN A 133 26.33 1.52 7.41
C GLN A 133 25.42 0.88 8.47
N PRO A 134 24.34 0.16 8.08
CA PRO A 134 23.76 0.05 6.73
C PRO A 134 23.03 1.34 6.30
N LEU A 135 22.62 1.39 5.03
CA LEU A 135 21.73 2.44 4.54
C LEU A 135 20.34 2.29 5.16
N GLU A 136 19.68 3.41 5.47
CA GLU A 136 18.29 3.45 5.91
C GLU A 136 17.53 4.49 5.06
N LEU A 137 16.96 4.04 3.94
CA LEU A 137 16.39 4.92 2.91
C LEU A 137 14.85 4.94 2.93
N TYR A 138 14.22 4.02 3.66
CA TYR A 138 12.78 3.84 3.60
C TYR A 138 12.16 3.52 4.96
N ARG A 139 11.01 4.15 5.22
CA ARG A 139 10.12 3.94 6.37
C ARG A 139 8.68 4.01 5.88
N CYS A 140 7.81 3.19 6.46
CA CYS A 140 6.37 3.22 6.17
C CYS A 140 5.57 2.69 7.36
N ARG A 141 4.26 2.53 7.19
CA ARG A 141 3.40 1.78 8.10
C ARG A 141 2.78 0.62 7.33
N VAL A 142 2.44 -0.46 8.03
CA VAL A 142 1.69 -1.58 7.42
C VAL A 142 0.35 -1.06 6.91
N GLU A 143 0.10 -1.24 5.61
CA GLU A 143 -1.11 -0.75 4.98
C GLU A 143 -2.31 -1.68 5.20
N PRO A 144 -3.55 -1.14 5.23
CA PRO A 144 -4.77 -1.94 5.37
C PRO A 144 -4.89 -3.07 4.35
N ASP A 145 -4.32 -2.90 3.18
CA ASP A 145 -4.44 -3.82 2.07
C ASP A 145 -3.32 -4.87 2.02
N TRP A 146 -2.42 -4.86 3.01
CA TRP A 146 -1.35 -5.83 3.23
C TRP A 146 -1.74 -6.92 4.22
N VAL A 147 -2.77 -6.67 5.03
CA VAL A 147 -3.26 -7.52 6.11
C VAL A 147 -4.31 -8.49 5.59
N ASP A 148 -4.26 -9.75 6.02
CA ASP A 148 -5.25 -10.78 5.67
C ASP A 148 -6.31 -10.99 6.77
N TYR A 149 -7.11 -12.05 6.61
CA TYR A 149 -8.17 -12.44 7.53
C TYR A 149 -7.66 -12.91 8.90
N ASN A 150 -6.35 -13.09 9.09
CA ASN A 150 -5.71 -13.41 10.37
C ASN A 150 -5.20 -12.15 11.10
N ASP A 151 -5.55 -10.96 10.62
CA ASP A 151 -5.16 -9.66 11.18
C ASP A 151 -3.65 -9.38 11.20
N HIS A 152 -2.86 -10.12 10.41
CA HIS A 152 -1.44 -9.86 10.19
C HIS A 152 -1.10 -9.68 8.70
N MET A 153 0.05 -9.06 8.44
CA MET A 153 0.59 -8.87 7.10
C MET A 153 0.78 -10.21 6.37
N THR A 154 0.28 -10.30 5.14
CA THR A 154 0.46 -11.49 4.27
C THR A 154 1.92 -11.71 3.92
N GLU A 155 2.30 -12.95 3.64
CA GLU A 155 3.65 -13.33 3.21
C GLU A 155 4.11 -12.57 1.97
N ALA A 156 3.21 -12.33 1.01
CA ALA A 156 3.49 -11.61 -0.22
C ALA A 156 3.69 -10.11 0.04
N ALA A 157 2.93 -9.52 0.97
CA ALA A 157 3.03 -8.10 1.27
C ALA A 157 4.40 -7.73 1.87
N PHE A 158 5.07 -8.63 2.61
CA PHE A 158 6.45 -8.38 3.05
C PHE A 158 7.35 -8.10 1.85
N LEU A 159 7.29 -8.94 0.80
CA LEU A 159 8.08 -8.73 -0.41
C LEU A 159 7.67 -7.48 -1.17
N THR A 160 6.38 -7.10 -1.17
CA THR A 160 5.93 -5.80 -1.68
C THR A 160 6.59 -4.64 -0.94
N ALA A 161 6.62 -4.66 0.38
CA ALA A 161 7.25 -3.62 1.19
C ALA A 161 8.77 -3.56 0.97
N PHE A 162 9.43 -4.71 0.78
CA PHE A 162 10.83 -4.75 0.35
C PHE A 162 11.03 -4.20 -1.06
N GLY A 163 10.11 -4.42 -1.98
CA GLY A 163 10.10 -3.78 -3.30
C GLY A 163 10.12 -2.26 -3.19
N TRP A 164 9.37 -1.68 -2.24
CA TRP A 164 9.42 -0.24 -1.96
C TRP A 164 10.74 0.22 -1.34
N ALA A 165 11.36 -0.59 -0.47
CA ALA A 165 12.71 -0.32 0.02
C ALA A 165 13.76 -0.37 -1.11
N SER A 166 13.61 -1.29 -2.07
CA SER A 166 14.45 -1.38 -3.27
C SER A 166 14.24 -0.17 -4.18
N ASP A 167 13.00 0.28 -4.40
CA ASP A 167 12.73 1.51 -5.15
C ASP A 167 13.37 2.73 -4.49
N ALA A 168 13.38 2.82 -3.15
CA ALA A 168 14.10 3.88 -2.45
C ALA A 168 15.62 3.82 -2.71
N LEU A 169 16.22 2.63 -2.78
CA LEU A 169 17.61 2.45 -3.21
C LEU A 169 17.81 2.90 -4.67
N PHE A 170 16.92 2.53 -5.59
CA PHE A 170 16.99 2.91 -7.00
C PHE A 170 16.95 4.43 -7.18
N ARG A 171 16.03 5.11 -6.49
CA ARG A 171 15.99 6.58 -6.45
C ARG A 171 17.27 7.17 -5.90
N TYR A 172 17.81 6.58 -4.82
CA TYR A 172 19.04 7.05 -4.18
C TYR A 172 20.25 6.98 -5.14
N ILE A 173 20.36 5.92 -5.94
CA ILE A 173 21.47 5.75 -6.90
C ILE A 173 21.22 6.45 -8.25
N GLY A 174 20.03 7.01 -8.47
CA GLY A 174 19.68 7.72 -9.71
C GLY A 174 19.08 6.84 -10.81
N ASP A 175 18.53 5.67 -10.48
CA ASP A 175 17.57 4.94 -11.31
C ASP A 175 16.17 5.52 -11.07
N ASP A 176 15.90 6.63 -11.77
CA ASP A 176 14.62 7.36 -11.77
C ASP A 176 13.83 7.14 -13.08
N GLU A 177 12.70 7.83 -13.26
CA GLU A 177 11.90 7.72 -14.50
C GLU A 177 12.71 8.06 -15.74
N GLY A 178 13.62 9.03 -15.66
CA GLY A 178 14.46 9.41 -16.78
C GLY A 178 15.41 8.28 -17.17
N TYR A 179 15.98 7.60 -16.18
CA TYR A 179 16.79 6.42 -16.37
C TYR A 179 16.03 5.27 -17.05
N ARG A 180 14.81 4.99 -16.56
CA ARG A 180 13.93 3.93 -17.06
C ARG A 180 13.39 4.24 -18.46
N ALA A 181 13.04 5.50 -18.72
CA ALA A 181 12.62 5.97 -20.04
C ALA A 181 13.75 5.91 -21.08
N ALA A 182 15.01 5.94 -20.64
CA ALA A 182 16.19 5.71 -21.47
C ALA A 182 16.51 4.21 -21.64
N GLU A 183 15.52 3.33 -21.48
CA GLU A 183 15.61 1.88 -21.76
C GLU A 183 16.55 1.09 -20.83
N ASN A 184 16.92 1.65 -19.68
CA ASN A 184 17.75 0.98 -18.68
C ASN A 184 16.94 0.57 -17.44
N SER A 185 17.20 -0.62 -16.90
CA SER A 185 16.51 -1.10 -15.70
C SER A 185 17.30 -2.16 -14.94
N PHE A 186 16.98 -2.39 -13.67
CA PHE A 186 17.42 -3.55 -12.91
C PHE A 186 16.29 -4.56 -12.77
N TYR A 187 16.54 -5.81 -13.15
CA TYR A 187 15.60 -6.92 -12.97
C TYR A 187 16.07 -7.82 -11.84
N THR A 188 15.18 -8.09 -10.89
CA THR A 188 15.40 -9.10 -9.85
C THR A 188 15.39 -10.48 -10.48
N VAL A 189 16.52 -11.20 -10.36
CA VAL A 189 16.68 -12.56 -10.90
C VAL A 189 16.55 -13.63 -9.82
N GLU A 190 16.80 -13.28 -8.56
CA GLU A 190 16.66 -14.19 -7.42
C GLU A 190 16.27 -13.41 -6.18
N THR A 191 15.44 -14.01 -5.33
CA THR A 191 15.02 -13.46 -4.03
C THR A 191 14.92 -14.60 -3.04
N HIS A 192 15.57 -14.46 -1.89
CA HIS A 192 15.37 -15.30 -0.71
C HIS A 192 14.74 -14.45 0.40
N VAL A 193 13.69 -14.95 1.05
CA VAL A 193 12.96 -14.23 2.11
C VAL A 193 12.91 -15.09 3.36
N ASN A 194 13.16 -14.50 4.53
CA ASN A 194 12.97 -15.14 5.82
C ASN A 194 12.00 -14.34 6.69
N TYR A 195 10.88 -14.96 7.07
CA TYR A 195 9.90 -14.41 7.98
C TYR A 195 10.28 -14.80 9.41
N LEU A 196 10.48 -13.81 10.28
CA LEU A 196 10.93 -14.03 11.65
C LEU A 196 9.85 -13.69 12.67
N ARG A 197 9.06 -12.64 12.40
CA ARG A 197 7.93 -12.20 13.23
C ARG A 197 6.80 -11.67 12.35
N GLU A 198 5.60 -11.69 12.89
CA GLU A 198 4.43 -11.04 12.28
C GLU A 198 4.54 -9.51 12.37
N ALA A 199 3.76 -8.83 11.52
CA ALA A 199 3.56 -7.39 11.55
C ALA A 199 2.05 -7.13 11.45
N LEU A 200 1.55 -6.21 12.26
CA LEU A 200 0.12 -5.90 12.36
C LEU A 200 -0.23 -4.61 11.63
N LEU A 201 -1.53 -4.40 11.39
CA LEU A 201 -2.02 -3.17 10.78
C LEU A 201 -1.46 -1.92 11.48
N ASP A 202 -1.00 -0.96 10.69
CA ASP A 202 -0.44 0.32 11.13
C ASP A 202 0.92 0.24 11.88
N ASP A 203 1.51 -0.94 12.06
CA ASP A 203 2.84 -1.07 12.64
C ASP A 203 3.85 -0.19 11.87
N PRO A 204 4.66 0.62 12.56
CA PRO A 204 5.66 1.44 11.89
C PRO A 204 6.84 0.57 11.49
N LEU A 205 7.23 0.65 10.22
CA LEU A 205 8.29 -0.15 9.62
C LEU A 205 9.50 0.71 9.25
N ARG A 206 10.68 0.16 9.50
CA ARG A 206 11.99 0.72 9.13
C ARG A 206 12.77 -0.32 8.33
N PHE A 207 13.45 0.11 7.27
CA PHE A 207 14.19 -0.78 6.38
C PHE A 207 15.66 -0.39 6.31
N THR A 208 16.54 -1.35 6.51
CA THR A 208 17.96 -1.17 6.23
C THR A 208 18.37 -1.92 4.97
N THR A 209 19.40 -1.42 4.29
CA THR A 209 19.93 -2.00 3.05
C THR A 209 21.44 -2.13 3.13
N GLN A 210 21.95 -3.32 2.84
CA GLN A 210 23.38 -3.59 2.72
C GLN A 210 23.66 -4.19 1.33
N VAL A 211 24.44 -3.49 0.50
CA VAL A 211 25.05 -4.08 -0.70
C VAL A 211 26.07 -5.14 -0.28
N LEU A 212 25.89 -6.36 -0.76
CA LEU A 212 26.73 -7.53 -0.48
C LEU A 212 27.68 -7.88 -1.62
N GLY A 213 27.41 -7.36 -2.82
CA GLY A 213 28.26 -7.54 -3.99
C GLY A 213 27.84 -6.64 -5.15
N LEU A 214 28.83 -6.25 -5.95
CA LEU A 214 28.67 -5.41 -7.12
C LEU A 214 29.65 -5.89 -8.21
N ASP A 215 29.14 -6.15 -9.41
CA ASP A 215 29.96 -6.32 -10.61
C ASP A 215 29.49 -5.37 -11.73
N ASP A 216 30.07 -5.48 -12.93
CA ASP A 216 29.75 -4.64 -14.09
C ASP A 216 28.26 -4.57 -14.43
N LYS A 217 27.48 -5.59 -14.12
CA LYS A 217 26.05 -5.69 -14.47
C LYS A 217 25.15 -6.25 -13.38
N ARG A 218 25.69 -6.72 -12.25
CA ARG A 218 24.93 -7.33 -11.16
C ARG A 218 25.05 -6.53 -9.88
N LEU A 219 23.94 -6.51 -9.16
CA LEU A 219 23.84 -5.92 -7.84
C LEU A 219 23.26 -6.97 -6.88
N HIS A 220 24.00 -7.29 -5.83
CA HIS A 220 23.58 -8.18 -4.76
C HIS A 220 23.40 -7.36 -3.50
N PHE A 221 22.19 -7.35 -2.93
CA PHE A 221 21.94 -6.63 -1.69
C PHE A 221 21.02 -7.42 -0.76
N TYR A 222 20.99 -6.94 0.48
CA TYR A 222 20.23 -7.52 1.56
C TYR A 222 19.43 -6.44 2.28
N HIS A 223 18.13 -6.67 2.44
CA HIS A 223 17.25 -5.83 3.23
C HIS A 223 16.91 -6.49 4.56
N GLN A 224 16.77 -5.66 5.59
CA GLN A 224 16.16 -6.03 6.86
C GLN A 224 14.99 -5.10 7.16
N MET A 225 13.85 -5.68 7.52
CA MET A 225 12.67 -4.97 7.96
C MET A 225 12.54 -5.10 9.47
N PHE A 226 12.39 -3.95 10.14
CA PHE A 226 12.22 -3.87 11.58
C PHE A 226 10.93 -3.14 11.92
N ASN A 227 10.34 -3.48 13.06
CA ASN A 227 9.40 -2.59 13.71
C ASN A 227 10.20 -1.36 14.20
N ALA A 228 9.78 -0.16 13.79
CA ALA A 228 10.51 1.07 14.01
C ALA A 228 10.44 1.57 15.47
N ASP A 229 9.42 1.16 16.21
CA ASP A 229 9.21 1.55 17.61
C ASP A 229 9.93 0.57 18.55
N THR A 230 9.76 -0.73 18.34
CA THR A 230 10.35 -1.77 19.22
C THR A 230 11.79 -2.11 18.84
N GLY A 231 12.19 -1.87 17.59
CA GLY A 231 13.49 -2.26 17.05
C GLY A 231 13.62 -3.75 16.71
N GLU A 232 12.53 -4.53 16.84
CA GLU A 232 12.54 -5.96 16.54
C GLU A 232 12.71 -6.23 15.05
N LEU A 233 13.54 -7.22 14.71
CA LEU A 233 13.70 -7.69 13.33
C LEU A 233 12.52 -8.58 12.94
N LEU A 234 11.78 -8.17 11.91
CA LEU A 234 10.55 -8.82 11.47
C LEU A 234 10.79 -9.78 10.30
N CYS A 235 11.53 -9.31 9.29
CA CYS A 235 11.74 -10.06 8.06
C CYS A 235 13.06 -9.65 7.39
N THR A 236 13.62 -10.52 6.57
CA THR A 236 14.83 -10.26 5.78
C THR A 236 14.68 -10.71 4.35
N THR A 237 15.33 -9.99 3.41
CA THR A 237 15.43 -10.42 2.01
C THR A 237 16.84 -10.33 1.50
N GLU A 238 17.28 -11.37 0.79
CA GLU A 238 18.49 -11.35 -0.03
C GLU A 238 18.07 -11.34 -1.50
N GLN A 239 18.60 -10.41 -2.29
CA GLN A 239 18.20 -10.26 -3.69
C GLN A 239 19.41 -10.11 -4.61
N MET A 240 19.36 -10.81 -5.74
CA MET A 240 20.28 -10.64 -6.85
C MET A 240 19.56 -9.96 -7.99
N LEU A 241 20.11 -8.85 -8.47
CA LEU A 241 19.58 -8.06 -9.57
C LEU A 241 20.57 -8.01 -10.73
N LEU A 242 20.02 -7.91 -11.93
CA LEU A 242 20.75 -7.80 -13.19
C LEU A 242 20.33 -6.52 -13.91
N HIS A 243 21.32 -5.70 -14.28
CA HIS A 243 21.10 -4.54 -15.11
C HIS A 243 20.85 -4.94 -16.57
N VAL A 244 19.79 -4.42 -17.17
CA VAL A 244 19.29 -4.81 -18.49
C VAL A 244 18.99 -3.60 -19.37
N ASP A 245 19.21 -3.81 -20.66
CA ASP A 245 18.60 -3.03 -21.74
C ASP A 245 17.20 -3.61 -21.99
N THR A 246 16.17 -2.79 -21.79
CA THR A 246 14.77 -3.24 -21.83
C THR A 246 14.28 -3.52 -23.25
N VAL A 247 14.91 -2.94 -24.28
CA VAL A 247 14.57 -3.19 -25.69
C VAL A 247 15.26 -4.46 -26.19
N ALA A 248 16.55 -4.60 -25.91
CA ALA A 248 17.30 -5.79 -26.29
C ALA A 248 16.97 -7.02 -25.42
N ALA A 249 16.29 -6.81 -24.28
CA ALA A 249 16.00 -7.80 -23.25
C ALA A 249 17.26 -8.58 -22.84
N LYS A 250 18.38 -7.86 -22.67
CA LYS A 250 19.70 -8.43 -22.41
C LYS A 250 20.41 -7.72 -21.29
N ALA A 251 21.21 -8.50 -20.57
CA ALA A 251 22.09 -7.97 -19.54
C ALA A 251 23.14 -7.03 -20.16
N THR A 252 23.28 -5.85 -19.59
CA THR A 252 24.20 -4.80 -20.05
C THR A 252 24.92 -4.17 -18.85
N PRO A 253 26.14 -3.63 -19.01
CA PRO A 253 26.80 -2.94 -17.91
C PRO A 253 25.94 -1.82 -17.29
N ILE A 254 26.06 -1.63 -15.98
CA ILE A 254 25.39 -0.56 -15.24
C ILE A 254 25.88 0.79 -15.76
N GLN A 255 24.96 1.72 -16.04
CA GLN A 255 25.31 3.02 -16.59
C GLN A 255 26.10 3.88 -15.57
N PRO A 256 26.92 4.84 -16.04
CA PRO A 256 27.84 5.60 -15.17
C PRO A 256 27.21 6.36 -13.99
N GLY A 257 25.93 6.74 -14.09
CA GLY A 257 25.20 7.40 -13.00
C GLY A 257 25.04 6.47 -11.78
N PRO A 258 24.14 5.47 -11.86
CA PRO A 258 23.96 4.46 -10.82
C PRO A 258 25.24 3.72 -10.45
N ARG A 259 26.12 3.43 -11.42
CA ARG A 259 27.38 2.72 -11.16
C ARG A 259 28.25 3.45 -10.13
N ARG A 260 28.45 4.77 -10.26
CA ARG A 260 29.28 5.55 -9.32
C ARG A 260 28.70 5.58 -7.91
N ALA A 261 27.37 5.68 -7.80
CA ALA A 261 26.70 5.65 -6.50
C ALA A 261 26.84 4.26 -5.84
N LEU A 262 26.64 3.20 -6.61
CA LEU A 262 26.81 1.81 -6.14
C LEU A 262 28.25 1.49 -5.75
N GLU A 263 29.24 1.98 -6.49
CA GLU A 263 30.66 1.85 -6.14
C GLU A 263 30.96 2.53 -4.80
N ALA A 264 30.49 3.76 -4.59
CA ALA A 264 30.67 4.47 -3.32
C ALA A 264 30.00 3.74 -2.14
N ILE A 265 28.82 3.14 -2.37
CA ILE A 265 28.16 2.31 -1.35
C ILE A 265 28.97 1.04 -1.08
N TRP A 266 29.42 0.35 -2.14
CA TRP A 266 30.16 -0.89 -2.04
C TRP A 266 31.51 -0.72 -1.34
N GLU A 267 32.23 0.38 -1.61
CA GLU A 267 33.49 0.73 -0.95
C GLU A 267 33.36 0.68 0.58
N VAL A 268 32.20 1.09 1.08
CA VAL A 268 31.88 1.21 2.50
C VAL A 268 31.23 -0.08 3.03
N HIS A 269 30.40 -0.75 2.24
CA HIS A 269 29.61 -1.90 2.69
C HIS A 269 30.35 -3.24 2.61
N GLN A 270 31.38 -3.36 1.76
CA GLN A 270 32.14 -4.60 1.60
C GLN A 270 32.84 -5.06 2.89
N ASP A 271 33.15 -4.11 3.77
CA ASP A 271 33.83 -4.35 5.05
C ASP A 271 32.85 -4.54 6.23
N MET A 272 31.55 -4.38 6.00
CA MET A 272 30.54 -4.61 7.03
C MET A 272 30.39 -6.10 7.35
N GLU A 273 30.00 -6.41 8.59
CA GLU A 273 29.61 -7.77 8.96
C GLU A 273 28.48 -8.26 8.06
N ARG A 274 28.60 -9.50 7.57
CA ARG A 274 27.58 -10.11 6.73
C ARG A 274 26.39 -10.54 7.59
N PRO A 275 25.14 -10.20 7.23
CA PRO A 275 23.96 -10.63 7.97
C PRO A 275 23.83 -12.15 8.05
N THR A 276 23.31 -12.65 9.16
CA THR A 276 23.30 -14.09 9.49
C THR A 276 22.44 -14.96 8.57
N ASN A 277 21.42 -14.41 7.89
CA ASN A 277 20.59 -15.18 6.96
C ASN A 277 21.03 -15.10 5.48
N VAL A 278 22.16 -14.47 5.18
CA VAL A 278 22.71 -14.48 3.81
C VAL A 278 23.09 -15.91 3.41
N GLY A 279 22.65 -16.34 2.23
CA GLY A 279 22.94 -17.65 1.66
C GLY A 279 22.22 -18.81 2.36
N ARG A 280 21.13 -18.54 3.08
CA ARG A 280 20.35 -19.59 3.75
C ARG A 280 19.79 -20.61 2.77
N VAL A 281 19.87 -21.88 3.15
CA VAL A 281 19.27 -23.01 2.43
C VAL A 281 18.12 -23.55 3.29
N MET A 282 16.96 -23.73 2.67
CA MET A 282 15.80 -24.31 3.35
C MET A 282 15.99 -25.81 3.55
N GLU A 283 15.83 -26.26 4.78
CA GLU A 283 15.86 -27.66 5.16
C GLU A 283 14.84 -27.93 6.27
N VAL A 284 14.28 -29.14 6.28
CA VAL A 284 13.46 -29.61 7.41
C VAL A 284 14.42 -30.11 8.48
N LYS A 285 14.44 -29.44 9.65
CA LYS A 285 15.22 -29.92 10.80
C LYS A 285 14.70 -31.30 11.21
N ARG A 286 15.61 -32.27 11.27
CA ARG A 286 15.32 -33.62 11.76
C ARG A 286 15.57 -33.72 13.26
#